data_AF-A0A1S1HBA4-F1
#
_entry.id   AF-A0A1S1HBA4-F1
#
_cell.length_a   1.000
_cell.length_b   1.000
_cell.length_c   1.000
_cell.angle_alpha   90.00
_cell.angle_beta   90.00
_cell.angle_gamma   90.00
#
_symmetry.space_group_name_H-M   'P 1'
#
loop_
_entity.id
_entity.type
_entity.pdbx_description
1 polymer ?
#
loop_
_entity_poly.entity_id
_entity_poly.type
_entity_poly.pdbx_seq_one_letter_code
_entity_poly.pdbx_strand_id
1 'polypeptide(L)'
;MALVAFPSAAHADPCTAPLPARGTVFSGVVRYVGDGDSLCIGPKGKPDRWVEVRLADFNAPELNERGGQQAKALLRQRAMGRQLVCTAGRRSYDRVVAACTRDGRAMGDELRRRGGTEGGR
;
A
#
# COMPACT_ATOMS: atom_id res chain seq x y z
N MET A 1 -16.49 26.43 -31.57
CA MET A 1 -15.73 26.49 -30.31
C MET A 1 -15.24 25.09 -30.00
N ALA A 2 -13.96 24.80 -30.26
CA ALA A 2 -13.40 23.47 -30.09
C ALA A 2 -12.94 23.28 -28.63
N LEU A 3 -13.58 22.37 -27.90
CA LEU A 3 -13.17 21.97 -26.55
C LEU A 3 -11.96 21.04 -26.68
N VAL A 4 -10.78 21.54 -26.34
CA VAL A 4 -9.57 20.72 -26.19
C VAL A 4 -9.64 20.05 -24.82
N ALA A 5 -9.89 18.74 -24.80
CA ALA A 5 -9.77 17.93 -23.59
C ALA A 5 -8.28 17.65 -23.33
N PHE A 6 -7.71 18.25 -22.29
CA PHE A 6 -6.40 17.88 -21.81
C PHE A 6 -6.50 16.52 -21.10
N PRO A 7 -5.62 15.55 -21.41
CA PRO A 7 -5.58 14.30 -20.66
C PRO A 7 -5.17 14.62 -19.23
N SER A 8 -6.07 14.44 -18.27
CA SER A 8 -5.70 14.41 -16.87
C SER A 8 -4.75 13.23 -16.68
N ALA A 9 -3.49 13.51 -16.34
CA ALA A 9 -2.60 12.46 -15.87
C ALA A 9 -3.30 11.75 -14.72
N ALA A 10 -3.58 10.46 -14.89
CA ALA A 10 -4.04 9.63 -13.80
C ALA A 10 -2.87 9.50 -12.81
N HIS A 11 -2.71 10.47 -11.91
CA HIS A 11 -1.89 10.33 -10.71
C HIS A 11 -2.64 9.37 -9.78
N ALA A 12 -2.61 8.08 -10.14
CA ALA A 12 -3.29 7.01 -9.42
C ALA A 12 -2.57 6.67 -8.10
N ASP A 13 -1.30 7.06 -7.97
CA ASP A 13 -0.53 6.93 -6.74
C ASP A 13 -0.05 8.31 -6.22
N PRO A 14 -0.52 8.76 -5.04
CA PRO A 14 -0.08 10.01 -4.42
C PRO A 14 1.28 9.90 -3.71
N CYS A 15 1.97 8.76 -3.75
CA CYS A 15 3.11 8.46 -2.89
C CYS A 15 4.42 8.68 -3.64
N THR A 16 5.21 9.65 -3.21
CA THR A 16 6.44 10.03 -3.95
C THR A 16 7.67 10.14 -3.05
N ALA A 17 7.64 9.53 -1.86
CA ALA A 17 8.79 9.57 -0.96
C ALA A 17 9.95 8.72 -1.50
N PRO A 18 11.21 9.10 -1.20
CA PRO A 18 12.35 8.24 -1.44
C PRO A 18 12.21 6.89 -0.74
N LEU A 19 12.57 5.80 -1.43
CA LEU A 19 12.48 4.47 -0.86
C LEU A 19 13.54 4.22 0.21
N PRO A 20 13.18 3.62 1.36
CA PRO A 20 14.15 3.24 2.39
C PRO A 20 15.17 2.22 1.86
N ALA A 21 16.35 2.17 2.47
CA ALA A 21 17.34 1.14 2.17
C ALA A 21 16.87 -0.23 2.70
N ARG A 22 17.38 -1.32 2.12
CA ARG A 22 17.06 -2.67 2.59
C ARG A 22 17.49 -2.83 4.05
N GLY A 23 16.64 -3.43 4.88
CA GLY A 23 16.85 -3.62 6.31
C GLY A 23 16.49 -2.40 7.17
N THR A 24 16.21 -1.24 6.57
CA THR A 24 15.76 -0.07 7.32
C THR A 24 14.39 -0.34 7.95
N VAL A 25 14.28 -0.07 9.25
CA VAL A 25 12.99 0.01 9.95
C VAL A 25 12.44 1.41 9.81
N PHE A 26 11.19 1.52 9.38
CA PHE A 26 10.48 2.79 9.22
C PHE A 26 9.03 2.64 9.69
N SER A 27 8.39 3.75 10.02
CA SER A 27 7.01 3.73 10.51
C SER A 27 6.24 4.94 10.02
N GLY A 28 4.92 4.80 10.00
CA GLY A 28 4.04 5.87 9.56
C GLY A 28 2.58 5.48 9.65
N VAL A 29 1.72 6.50 9.59
CA VAL A 29 0.27 6.31 9.51
C VAL A 29 -0.10 6.01 8.06
N VAL A 30 -0.96 5.02 7.82
CA VAL A 30 -1.48 4.71 6.49
C VAL A 30 -2.34 5.87 5.98
N ARG A 31 -1.95 6.43 4.83
CA ARG A 31 -2.60 7.59 4.20
C ARG A 31 -3.32 7.24 2.91
N TYR A 32 -2.89 6.18 2.24
CA TYR A 32 -3.45 5.71 0.99
C TYR A 32 -3.40 4.19 0.93
N VAL A 33 -4.35 3.61 0.20
CA VAL A 33 -4.44 2.17 -0.08
C VAL A 33 -4.71 2.03 -1.58
N GLY A 34 -3.70 1.53 -2.29
CA GLY A 34 -3.73 1.35 -3.75
C GLY A 34 -4.58 0.14 -4.13
N ASP A 35 -4.30 -1.01 -3.52
CA ASP A 35 -4.99 -2.29 -3.76
C ASP A 35 -5.04 -3.16 -2.49
N GLY A 36 -5.12 -4.48 -2.63
CA GLY A 36 -5.24 -5.41 -1.51
C GLY A 36 -3.94 -5.73 -0.76
N ASP A 37 -2.77 -5.35 -1.29
CA ASP A 37 -1.47 -5.52 -0.65
C ASP A 37 -0.54 -4.29 -0.76
N SER A 38 -0.98 -3.21 -1.41
CA SER A 38 -0.22 -1.97 -1.63
C SER A 38 -0.86 -0.77 -0.92
N LEU A 39 -0.04 -0.05 -0.15
CA LEU A 39 -0.46 1.09 0.67
C LEU A 39 0.66 2.12 0.79
N CYS A 40 0.34 3.29 1.32
CA CYS A 40 1.36 4.27 1.66
C CYS A 40 1.27 4.75 3.09
N ILE A 41 2.45 4.93 3.70
CA ILE A 41 2.56 5.42 5.08
C ILE A 41 3.37 6.70 5.15
N GLY A 42 2.94 7.63 6.02
CA GLY A 42 3.67 8.86 6.24
C GLY A 42 2.89 9.95 7.00
N PRO A 43 3.47 11.17 7.09
CA PRO A 43 2.86 12.29 7.80
C PRO A 43 1.60 12.82 7.10
N LYS A 44 0.68 13.43 7.84
CA LYS A 44 -0.59 13.97 7.29
C LYS A 44 -0.29 15.11 6.31
N GLY A 45 -0.92 15.09 5.13
CA GLY A 45 -0.85 16.19 4.16
C GLY A 45 0.53 16.39 3.50
N LYS A 46 1.36 15.35 3.46
CA LYS A 46 2.72 15.37 2.90
C LYS A 46 2.97 14.16 1.98
N PRO A 47 2.29 14.10 0.82
CA PRO A 47 2.42 13.00 -0.14
C PRO A 47 3.88 12.75 -0.61
N ASP A 48 4.68 13.80 -0.66
CA ASP A 48 6.13 13.78 -0.89
C ASP A 48 6.93 13.00 0.15
N ARG A 49 6.29 12.64 1.27
CA ARG A 49 6.85 11.87 2.38
C ARG A 49 6.05 10.60 2.67
N TRP A 50 5.18 10.19 1.75
CA TRP A 50 4.50 8.91 1.83
C TRP A 50 5.33 7.85 1.13
N VAL A 51 5.82 6.88 1.90
CA VAL A 51 6.54 5.72 1.36
C VAL A 51 5.51 4.74 0.83
N GLU A 52 5.60 4.41 -0.45
CA GLU A 52 4.79 3.38 -1.08
C GLU A 52 5.32 2.00 -0.71
N VAL A 53 4.43 1.15 -0.19
CA VAL A 53 4.75 -0.16 0.37
C VAL A 53 3.85 -1.23 -0.24
N ARG A 54 4.45 -2.28 -0.80
CA ARG A 54 3.79 -3.57 -1.00
C ARG A 54 4.09 -4.49 0.18
N LEU A 55 3.05 -5.08 0.77
CA LEU A 55 3.20 -6.03 1.85
C LEU A 55 3.98 -7.26 1.37
N ALA A 56 5.04 -7.62 2.10
CA ALA A 56 5.89 -8.75 1.75
C ALA A 56 5.25 -10.11 2.06
N ASP A 57 4.24 -10.11 2.94
CA ASP A 57 3.65 -11.30 3.56
C ASP A 57 2.20 -11.55 3.13
N PHE A 58 1.70 -10.87 2.11
CA PHE A 58 0.34 -11.05 1.57
C PHE A 58 0.32 -10.71 0.08
N ASN A 59 -0.19 -11.60 -0.78
CA ASN A 59 -0.26 -11.38 -2.22
C ASN A 59 -1.72 -11.31 -2.70
N ALA A 60 -2.30 -10.10 -2.69
CA ALA A 60 -3.70 -9.89 -3.04
C ALA A 60 -3.95 -9.96 -4.57
N PRO A 61 -5.16 -10.32 -5.01
CA PRO A 61 -5.57 -10.14 -6.40
C PRO A 61 -5.46 -8.67 -6.84
N GLU A 62 -5.04 -8.46 -8.08
CA GLU A 62 -4.96 -7.12 -8.69
C GLU A 62 -6.38 -6.52 -8.82
N LEU A 63 -6.48 -5.19 -8.90
CA LEU A 63 -7.78 -4.49 -8.82
C LEU A 63 -8.83 -4.92 -9.85
N ASN A 64 -8.38 -5.36 -11.03
CA ASN A 64 -9.21 -5.83 -12.13
C ASN A 64 -9.49 -7.34 -12.07
N GLU A 65 -8.89 -8.07 -11.14
CA GLU A 65 -9.13 -9.49 -10.94
C GLU A 65 -10.33 -9.72 -10.01
N ARG A 66 -10.88 -10.94 -10.08
CA ARG A 66 -11.95 -11.36 -9.17
C ARG A 66 -11.44 -11.34 -7.73
N GLY A 67 -12.07 -10.53 -6.89
CA GLY A 67 -11.67 -10.37 -5.48
C GLY A 67 -10.79 -9.15 -5.21
N GLY A 68 -10.23 -8.49 -6.22
CA GLY A 68 -9.29 -7.37 -6.04
C GLY A 68 -9.90 -6.17 -5.30
N GLN A 69 -11.13 -5.79 -5.68
CA GLN A 69 -11.85 -4.70 -5.00
C GLN A 69 -12.19 -5.06 -3.54
N GLN A 70 -12.55 -6.32 -3.28
CA GLN A 70 -12.80 -6.81 -1.92
C GLN A 70 -11.51 -6.83 -1.09
N ALA A 71 -10.39 -7.24 -1.67
CA ALA A 71 -9.09 -7.24 -1.01
C ALA A 71 -8.64 -5.82 -0.65
N LYS A 72 -8.78 -4.86 -1.58
CA LYS A 72 -8.54 -3.43 -1.31
C LYS A 72 -9.41 -2.91 -0.16
N ALA A 73 -10.70 -3.22 -0.19
CA ALA A 73 -11.63 -2.78 0.86
C ALA A 73 -11.23 -3.34 2.24
N LEU A 74 -10.83 -4.62 2.29
CA LEU A 74 -10.35 -5.25 3.50
C LEU A 74 -9.07 -4.59 4.02
N LEU A 75 -8.05 -4.40 3.18
CA LEU A 75 -6.82 -3.73 3.59
C LEU A 75 -7.10 -2.32 4.11
N ARG A 76 -7.94 -1.56 3.41
CA ARG A 76 -8.37 -0.22 3.86
C ARG A 76 -9.05 -0.28 5.22
N GLN A 77 -9.98 -1.20 5.45
CA GLN A 77 -10.66 -1.36 6.73
C GLN A 77 -9.69 -1.73 7.87
N ARG A 78 -8.64 -2.50 7.58
CA ARG A 78 -7.68 -2.96 8.60
C ARG A 78 -6.55 -1.97 8.87
N ALA A 79 -6.13 -1.18 7.89
CA ALA A 79 -4.89 -0.42 7.93
C ALA A 79 -5.09 1.11 7.86
N MET A 80 -6.11 1.62 7.17
CA MET A 80 -6.26 3.07 6.92
C MET A 80 -6.29 3.88 8.24
N GLY A 81 -5.50 4.95 8.30
CA GLY A 81 -5.42 5.82 9.46
C GLY A 81 -4.70 5.22 10.68
N ARG A 82 -4.16 3.99 10.58
CA ARG A 82 -3.41 3.32 11.65
C ARG A 82 -1.92 3.42 11.41
N GLN A 83 -1.14 3.38 12.48
CA GLN A 83 0.32 3.34 12.39
C GLN A 83 0.79 1.91 12.10
N LEU A 84 1.72 1.79 11.16
CA LEU A 84 2.46 0.57 10.88
C LEU A 84 3.94 0.77 11.19
N VAL A 85 4.59 -0.33 11.59
CA VAL A 85 6.05 -0.44 11.66
C VAL A 85 6.47 -1.45 10.60
N CYS A 86 7.32 -1.03 9.68
CA CYS A 86 7.73 -1.81 8.52
C CYS A 86 9.25 -1.98 8.47
N THR A 87 9.69 -3.16 8.05
CA THR A 87 11.10 -3.44 7.74
C THR A 87 11.25 -3.56 6.22
N ALA A 88 12.05 -2.66 5.65
CA ALA A 88 12.26 -2.57 4.21
C ALA A 88 12.97 -3.80 3.66
N GLY A 89 12.39 -4.44 2.64
CA GLY A 89 12.96 -5.57 1.92
C GLY A 89 13.55 -5.13 0.57
N ARG A 90 13.16 -5.84 -0.50
CA ARG A 90 13.58 -5.50 -1.87
C ARG A 90 12.80 -4.27 -2.38
N ARG A 91 13.38 -3.54 -3.32
CA ARG A 91 12.68 -2.48 -4.06
C ARG A 91 12.10 -3.04 -5.35
N SER A 92 11.01 -2.46 -5.82
CA SER A 92 10.36 -2.80 -7.09
C SER A 92 9.76 -1.52 -7.66
N TYR A 93 10.36 -0.96 -8.71
CA TYR A 93 9.94 0.32 -9.29
C TYR A 93 9.90 1.46 -8.25
N ASP A 94 8.75 2.08 -8.05
CA ASP A 94 8.40 3.17 -7.13
C ASP A 94 8.11 2.74 -5.70
N ARG A 95 8.03 1.43 -5.43
CA ARG A 95 7.67 0.86 -4.12
C ARG A 95 8.76 0.03 -3.46
N VAL A 96 8.69 -0.04 -2.14
CA VAL A 96 9.41 -1.02 -1.33
C VAL A 96 8.51 -2.20 -1.00
N VAL A 97 9.04 -3.42 -1.10
CA VAL A 97 8.37 -4.63 -0.57
C VAL A 97 8.82 -4.81 0.87
N ALA A 98 7.92 -4.64 1.83
CA ALA A 98 8.27 -4.57 3.26
C ALA A 98 7.39 -5.47 4.11
N ALA A 99 7.98 -6.04 5.16
CA ALA A 99 7.23 -6.73 6.20
C ALA A 99 6.67 -5.68 7.16
N CYS A 100 5.36 -5.56 7.27
CA CYS A 100 4.70 -4.53 8.07
C CYS A 100 3.88 -5.13 9.21
N THR A 101 3.93 -4.49 10.37
CA THR A 101 3.20 -4.88 11.56
C THR A 101 2.35 -3.73 12.09
N ARG A 102 1.22 -4.11 12.71
CA ARG A 102 0.39 -3.22 13.53
C ARG A 102 0.28 -3.83 14.92
N ASP A 103 0.65 -3.07 15.94
CA ASP A 103 0.61 -3.53 17.34
C ASP A 103 1.34 -4.88 17.52
N GLY A 104 2.48 -5.05 16.82
CA GLY A 104 3.29 -6.28 16.83
C GLY A 104 2.77 -7.45 16.00
N ARG A 105 1.62 -7.31 15.33
CA ARG A 105 1.03 -8.38 14.48
C ARG A 105 1.27 -8.09 13.01
N ALA A 106 1.68 -9.10 12.25
CA ALA A 106 1.88 -9.00 10.81
C ALA A 106 0.57 -8.63 10.10
N MET A 107 0.66 -7.73 9.12
CA MET A 107 -0.52 -7.27 8.38
C MET A 107 -1.12 -8.38 7.54
N GLY A 108 -0.31 -9.22 6.87
CA GLY A 108 -0.81 -10.34 6.09
C GLY A 108 -1.60 -11.34 6.93
N ASP A 109 -1.13 -11.65 8.14
CA ASP A 109 -1.87 -12.51 9.08
C ASP A 109 -3.22 -11.92 9.48
N GLU A 110 -3.29 -10.60 9.68
CA GLU A 110 -4.55 -9.93 9.98
C GLU A 110 -5.53 -10.00 8.80
N LEU A 111 -5.04 -9.89 7.56
CA LEU A 111 -5.86 -10.02 6.36
C LEU A 111 -6.38 -11.45 6.21
N ARG A 112 -5.51 -12.46 6.36
CA ARG A 112 -5.90 -13.89 6.32
C ARG A 112 -6.95 -14.23 7.37
N ARG A 113 -6.76 -13.79 8.62
CA ARG A 113 -7.75 -14.00 9.70
C ARG A 113 -9.13 -13.42 9.42
N ARG A 114 -9.21 -12.42 8.53
CA ARG A 114 -10.45 -11.76 8.12
C ARG A 114 -11.02 -12.30 6.81
N GLY A 115 -10.45 -13.39 6.27
CA GLY A 115 -10.89 -14.00 5.01
C GLY A 115 -10.35 -13.32 3.76
N GLY A 116 -9.20 -12.63 3.87
CA GLY A 116 -8.53 -12.03 2.71
C GLY A 116 -8.18 -13.08 1.65
N THR A 117 -8.45 -12.75 0.40
CA THR A 117 -8.10 -13.59 -0.76
C THR A 117 -6.65 -13.33 -1.18
N GLU A 118 -5.91 -14.39 -1.47
CA GLU A 118 -4.56 -14.33 -2.05
C GLU A 118 -4.53 -14.95 -3.44
N GLY A 119 -3.46 -14.68 -4.19
CA GLY A 119 -3.21 -15.28 -5.51
C GLY A 119 -3.21 -14.28 -6.67
N GLY A 120 -2.86 -13.01 -6.43
CA GLY A 120 -2.67 -12.04 -7.51
C GLY A 120 -1.55 -12.43 -8.47
N ARG A 121 -1.69 -12.03 -9.74
CA ARG A 121 -0.80 -12.39 -10.85
C ARG A 121 0.01 -11.21 -11.37
#